data_AF-A0AAE7B9E8-F1
#
_entry.id   AF-A0AAE7B9E8-F1
#
_cell.length_a   1.000
_cell.length_b   1.000
_cell.length_c   1.000
_cell.angle_alpha   90.00
_cell.angle_beta   90.00
_cell.angle_gamma   90.00
#
_symmetry.space_group_name_H-M   'P 1'
#
loop_
_entity.id
_entity.type
_entity.pdbx_description
1 polymer ?
#
loop_
_entity_poly.entity_id
_entity_poly.type
_entity_poly.pdbx_seq_one_letter_code
_entity_poly.pdbx_strand_id
1 'polypeptide(L)'
;MTYKIILFFITSSLFANENTLLDLEKEKNGLINKYYERIDIARQDNLEDRVRLLDVTLNCFIDSKSKRDILNCKSDERKRIMDIVSGKNY
;
A
#
# COMPACT_ATOMS: atom_id res chain seq x y z
N MET A 1 28.39 15.42 -40.30
CA MET A 1 27.01 14.89 -40.24
C MET A 1 26.85 14.19 -38.89
N THR A 2 26.77 14.96 -37.81
CA THR A 2 27.12 14.46 -36.45
C THR A 2 26.07 14.80 -35.39
N TYR A 3 24.93 15.36 -35.80
CA TYR A 3 23.88 15.83 -34.88
C TYR A 3 22.64 14.90 -34.81
N LYS A 4 22.61 13.79 -35.56
CA LYS A 4 21.42 12.91 -35.63
C LYS A 4 21.36 11.81 -34.56
N ILE A 5 22.43 11.54 -33.81
CA ILE A 5 22.49 10.42 -32.86
C ILE A 5 22.06 10.85 -31.43
N ILE A 6 22.14 12.14 -31.11
CA ILE A 6 21.89 12.64 -29.73
C ILE A 6 20.39 12.72 -29.41
N LEU A 7 19.51 12.74 -30.42
CA LEU A 7 18.05 12.81 -30.22
C LEU A 7 17.39 11.48 -29.83
N PHE A 8 18.10 10.34 -29.86
CA PHE A 8 17.50 9.03 -29.56
C PHE A 8 17.57 8.65 -28.06
N PHE A 9 18.41 9.32 -27.27
CA PHE A 9 18.63 8.95 -25.87
C PHE A 9 17.76 9.73 -24.87
N ILE A 10 17.03 10.76 -25.32
CA ILE A 10 16.23 11.60 -24.41
C ILE A 10 14.79 11.06 -24.26
N THR A 11 14.30 10.21 -25.17
CA THR A 11 12.93 9.68 -25.10
C THR A 11 12.80 8.36 -24.31
N SER A 12 13.91 7.68 -24.00
CA SER A 12 13.90 6.35 -23.36
C SER A 12 13.86 6.37 -21.83
N SER A 13 14.06 7.52 -21.18
CA SER A 13 14.00 7.65 -19.72
C SER A 13 12.59 7.89 -19.16
N LEU A 14 11.59 8.16 -20.03
CA LEU A 14 10.20 8.43 -19.61
C LEU A 14 9.37 7.15 -19.42
N PHE A 15 9.65 6.09 -20.16
CA PHE A 15 8.87 4.84 -20.14
C PHE A 15 9.18 3.91 -18.95
N ALA A 16 10.28 4.14 -18.23
CA ALA A 16 10.61 3.35 -17.05
C ALA A 16 9.75 3.71 -15.82
N ASN A 17 9.28 4.97 -15.74
CA ASN A 17 8.56 5.48 -14.57
C ASN A 17 7.06 5.15 -14.60
N GLU A 18 6.46 5.14 -15.79
CA GLU A 18 5.03 4.86 -15.96
C GLU A 18 4.67 3.43 -15.54
N ASN A 19 5.49 2.44 -15.93
CA ASN A 19 5.31 1.06 -15.50
C ASN A 19 5.43 0.92 -13.97
N THR A 20 6.39 1.61 -13.35
CA THR A 20 6.56 1.55 -11.88
C THR A 20 5.42 2.20 -11.11
N LEU A 21 4.82 3.26 -11.65
CA LEU A 21 3.66 3.92 -11.05
C LEU A 21 2.41 3.06 -11.18
N LEU A 22 2.19 2.48 -12.37
CA LEU A 22 1.07 1.57 -12.62
C LEU A 22 1.15 0.31 -11.74
N ASP A 23 2.35 -0.26 -11.61
CA ASP A 23 2.59 -1.41 -10.74
C ASP A 23 2.31 -1.08 -9.27
N LEU A 24 2.72 0.11 -8.82
CA LEU A 24 2.46 0.58 -7.46
C LEU A 24 0.96 0.78 -7.20
N GLU A 25 0.24 1.39 -8.15
CA GLU A 25 -1.20 1.59 -8.05
C GLU A 25 -1.95 0.25 -8.04
N LYS A 26 -1.53 -0.70 -8.87
CA LYS A 26 -2.07 -2.06 -8.88
C LYS A 26 -1.80 -2.79 -7.56
N GLU A 27 -0.60 -2.67 -6.99
CA GLU A 27 -0.29 -3.22 -5.67
C GLU A 27 -1.21 -2.61 -4.60
N LYS A 28 -1.34 -1.27 -4.59
CA LYS A 28 -2.18 -0.54 -3.64
C LYS A 28 -3.64 -0.99 -3.71
N ASN A 29 -4.21 -1.04 -4.91
CA ASN A 29 -5.59 -1.46 -5.12
C ASN A 29 -5.81 -2.92 -4.72
N GLY A 30 -4.84 -3.80 -5.00
CA GLY A 30 -4.87 -5.19 -4.55
C GLY A 30 -4.83 -5.34 -3.02
N LEU A 31 -4.12 -4.45 -2.32
CA LEU A 31 -4.12 -4.41 -0.85
C LEU A 31 -5.46 -3.92 -0.31
N ILE A 32 -5.99 -2.81 -0.84
CA ILE A 32 -7.26 -2.22 -0.43
C ILE A 32 -8.40 -3.25 -0.53
N ASN A 33 -8.52 -3.95 -1.66
CA ASN A 33 -9.56 -4.96 -1.86
C ASN A 33 -9.47 -6.10 -0.86
N LYS A 34 -8.25 -6.63 -0.61
CA LYS A 34 -8.03 -7.68 0.41
C LYS A 34 -8.42 -7.22 1.80
N TYR A 35 -8.25 -5.94 2.12
CA TYR A 35 -8.61 -5.40 3.42
C TYR A 35 -10.11 -5.28 3.58
N TYR A 36 -10.84 -4.82 2.56
CA TYR A 36 -12.30 -4.85 2.58
C TYR A 36 -12.84 -6.26 2.84
N GLU A 37 -12.32 -7.27 2.14
CA GLU A 37 -12.71 -8.68 2.37
C GLU A 37 -12.43 -9.14 3.80
N ARG A 38 -11.24 -8.84 4.34
CA ARG A 38 -10.86 -9.22 5.70
C ARG A 38 -11.70 -8.53 6.77
N ILE A 39 -12.08 -7.27 6.55
CA ILE A 39 -12.95 -6.51 7.44
C ILE A 39 -14.35 -7.11 7.42
N ASP A 40 -14.88 -7.45 6.25
CA ASP A 40 -16.20 -8.08 6.14
C ASP A 40 -16.24 -9.42 6.89
N ILE A 41 -15.23 -10.28 6.69
CA ILE A 41 -15.09 -11.54 7.43
C ILE A 41 -15.01 -11.27 8.95
N ALA A 42 -14.18 -10.32 9.39
CA ALA A 42 -14.05 -10.00 10.81
C ALA A 42 -15.36 -9.47 11.42
N ARG A 43 -16.17 -8.73 10.66
CA ARG A 43 -17.51 -8.29 11.08
C ARG A 43 -18.47 -9.47 11.21
N GLN A 44 -18.48 -10.38 10.23
CA GLN A 44 -19.30 -11.60 10.28
C GLN A 44 -18.95 -12.47 11.50
N ASP A 45 -17.68 -12.52 11.86
CA ASP A 45 -17.16 -13.25 13.02
C ASP A 45 -17.31 -12.49 14.36
N ASN A 46 -17.88 -11.27 14.37
CA ASN A 46 -18.00 -10.39 15.54
C ASN A 46 -16.65 -10.06 16.23
N LEU A 47 -15.57 -9.92 15.45
CA LEU A 47 -14.22 -9.63 15.93
C LEU A 47 -13.92 -8.12 15.90
N GLU A 48 -14.57 -7.33 16.76
CA GLU A 48 -14.51 -5.85 16.72
C GLU A 48 -13.09 -5.27 16.80
N ASP A 49 -12.22 -5.79 17.65
CA ASP A 49 -10.82 -5.32 17.74
C ASP A 49 -10.06 -5.55 16.42
N ARG A 50 -10.36 -6.66 15.75
CA ARG A 50 -9.79 -6.99 14.44
C ARG A 50 -10.34 -6.07 13.36
N VAL A 51 -11.64 -5.76 13.39
CA VAL A 51 -12.26 -4.77 12.49
C VAL A 51 -11.55 -3.43 12.65
N ARG A 52 -11.41 -2.93 13.88
CA ARG A 52 -10.73 -1.66 14.18
C ARG A 52 -9.27 -1.65 13.71
N LEU A 53 -8.51 -2.73 13.96
CA LEU A 53 -7.13 -2.84 13.49
C LEU A 53 -7.01 -2.76 11.96
N LEU A 54 -7.90 -3.48 11.27
CA LEU A 54 -7.88 -3.57 9.81
C LEU A 54 -8.38 -2.28 9.17
N ASP A 55 -9.42 -1.63 9.70
CA ASP A 55 -9.93 -0.33 9.20
C ASP A 55 -8.85 0.76 9.26
N VAL A 56 -8.08 0.84 10.36
CA VAL A 56 -6.96 1.80 10.48
C VAL A 56 -5.92 1.55 9.38
N THR A 57 -5.62 0.28 9.11
CA THR A 57 -4.61 -0.08 8.10
C THR A 57 -5.11 0.15 6.67
N LEU A 58 -6.40 -0.12 6.42
CA LEU A 58 -7.08 0.18 5.16
C LEU A 58 -7.01 1.67 4.84
N ASN A 59 -7.37 2.53 5.79
CA ASN A 59 -7.30 3.98 5.60
C ASN A 59 -5.87 4.45 5.29
N CYS A 60 -4.86 3.89 5.97
CA CYS A 60 -3.47 4.17 5.65
C CYS A 60 -3.11 3.81 4.20
N PHE A 61 -3.58 2.66 3.67
CA PHE A 61 -3.37 2.31 2.27
C PHE A 61 -4.10 3.24 1.31
N ILE A 62 -5.33 3.65 1.61
CA ILE A 62 -6.09 4.62 0.80
C ILE A 62 -5.30 5.92 0.65
N ASP A 63 -4.77 6.44 1.76
CA ASP A 63 -4.06 7.71 1.83
C ASP A 63 -2.61 7.63 1.32
N SER A 64 -2.06 6.41 1.17
CA SER A 64 -0.69 6.19 0.71
C SER A 64 -0.45 6.68 -0.72
N LYS A 65 0.68 7.36 -0.94
CA LYS A 65 1.06 7.96 -2.24
C LYS A 65 2.33 7.35 -2.82
N SER A 66 3.07 6.61 -2.01
CA SER A 66 4.35 6.04 -2.39
C SER A 66 4.53 4.62 -1.86
N LYS A 67 5.47 3.88 -2.44
CA LYS A 67 5.89 2.57 -1.93
C LYS A 67 6.36 2.64 -0.48
N ARG A 68 6.99 3.74 -0.07
CA ARG A 68 7.42 3.96 1.30
C ARG A 68 6.23 4.07 2.25
N ASP A 69 5.17 4.79 1.85
CA ASP A 69 3.95 4.91 2.66
C ASP A 69 3.30 3.53 2.86
N ILE A 70 3.19 2.73 1.80
CA ILE A 70 2.66 1.35 1.88
C ILE A 70 3.49 0.51 2.86
N LEU A 71 4.82 0.61 2.83
CA LEU A 71 5.69 -0.10 3.78
C LEU A 71 5.50 0.38 5.22
N ASN A 72 5.31 1.70 5.42
CA ASN A 72 5.02 2.27 6.72
C ASN A 72 3.67 1.78 7.26
N CYS A 73 2.61 1.77 6.44
CA CYS A 73 1.30 1.22 6.81
C CYS A 73 1.39 -0.23 7.32
N LYS A 74 2.15 -1.09 6.60
CA LYS A 74 2.41 -2.48 7.00
C LYS A 74 3.24 -2.55 8.30
N SER A 75 4.20 -1.65 8.49
CA SER A 75 5.00 -1.60 9.71
C SER A 75 4.15 -1.19 10.92
N ASP A 76 3.28 -0.19 10.76
CA ASP A 76 2.44 0.30 11.84
C ASP A 76 1.32 -0.68 12.20
N GLU A 77 0.78 -1.43 11.21
CA GLU A 77 -0.10 -2.57 11.48
C GLU A 77 0.57 -3.58 12.40
N ARG A 78 1.82 -3.99 12.09
CA ARG A 78 2.57 -4.94 12.92
C ARG A 78 2.79 -4.42 14.34
N LYS A 79 3.06 -3.12 14.50
CA LYS A 79 3.16 -2.51 15.84
C LYS A 79 1.85 -2.63 16.61
N ARG A 80 0.71 -2.26 15.98
CA ARG A 80 -0.62 -2.41 16.59
C ARG A 80 -0.93 -3.86 16.98
N ILE A 81 -0.59 -4.83 16.13
CA ILE A 81 -0.74 -6.27 16.45
C ILE A 81 0.10 -6.63 17.68
N MET A 82 1.35 -6.18 17.73
CA MET A 82 2.22 -6.43 18.89
C MET A 82 1.71 -5.77 20.16
N ASP A 83 1.15 -4.56 20.06
CA ASP A 83 0.54 -3.87 21.18
C ASP A 83 -0.64 -4.68 21.74
N ILE A 84 -1.55 -5.18 20.89
CA ILE A 84 -2.63 -6.10 21.29
C ILE A 84 -2.08 -7.34 22.00
N VAL A 85 -1.12 -8.03 21.38
CA VAL A 85 -0.55 -9.27 21.92
C VAL A 85 0.12 -9.03 23.28
N SER A 86 0.70 -7.84 23.48
CA SER A 86 1.30 -7.43 24.75
C SER A 86 0.31 -6.87 25.77
N GLY A 87 -0.99 -6.81 25.46
CA GLY A 87 -2.03 -6.27 26.33
C GLY A 87 -2.05 -4.75 26.43
N LYS A 88 -1.44 -4.03 25.48
CA LYS A 88 -1.47 -2.57 25.37
C LYS A 88 -2.64 -2.14 24.48
N ASN A 89 -3.33 -1.09 24.89
CA ASN A 89 -4.33 -0.42 24.05
C ASN A 89 -3.62 0.45 23.00
N TYR A 90 -4.16 0.49 21.77
CA TYR A 90 -3.66 1.29 20.65
C TYR A 90 -4.79 2.07 19.96
#